data_AF-A0A9E5Z5I7-F1
#
_entry.id   AF-A0A9E5Z5I7-F1
#
_cell.length_a   1.000
_cell.length_b   1.000
_cell.length_c   1.000
_cell.angle_alpha   90.00
_cell.angle_beta   90.00
_cell.angle_gamma   90.00
#
_symmetry.space_group_name_H-M   'P 1'
#
loop_
_entity.id
_entity.type
_entity.pdbx_description
1 polymer ?
#
loop_
_entity_poly.entity_id
_entity_poly.type
_entity_poly.pdbx_seq_one_letter_code
_entity_poly.pdbx_strand_id
1 'polypeptide(L)'
;MSDIELPRLAEGVVDWDTVFDAPDSGLVSRIDQARSADDLRKAMKLILKTLFNREGDAERRAVFTNLVNEILAHAGKTQKSPAAIMAEVKIRVIQILHSIKDDRLMRARKALATKARKAALEGQQQGQAPIVEAPGFHDRQPDDAPIKIPASVSAAPEPEPELSSEDFPDTSTEAPDEDEAAEQETEIEPVDQEGDQEGDPEGDPMPEDFDEWLNNAPVSKAIAEYEDTGGGERKTPEDFFTDVVASVILGNMAAIRGTLADGSSPVGKLPFILSPAFAQRFEQILRDHVLPDFTESSYFNISQMSSKPRTKWLATMTDVFSDKTQGLMLWERWQIAWRNATVQHEAPPPPEVDPDKQGWRGFLKKLLGDDDQLIPDEEMTYEEWEELVIETRKGNQRAKDIWNLLRADSSDFLPPLDSDNTLLMSMFRSHEDLETHVKAFRRFAEDDERAGSDFDNYHQGKDLDLDLLSACYRYPDELISGEKTAIAMFVAGMDRKRTEAVLPLCCRFLGSVMGSRFSDH
;
A
#
# COMPACT_ATOMS: atom_id res chain seq x y z
N MET A 1 -25.34 16.71 23.47
CA MET A 1 -25.18 17.27 22.11
C MET A 1 -26.14 16.48 21.26
N SER A 2 -27.11 17.14 20.63
CA SER A 2 -28.06 16.46 19.74
C SER A 2 -27.30 15.80 18.60
N ASP A 3 -27.70 14.60 18.22
CA ASP A 3 -27.14 13.90 17.06
C ASP A 3 -27.34 14.78 15.82
N ILE A 4 -26.26 15.00 15.06
CA ILE A 4 -26.32 15.81 13.84
C ILE A 4 -26.96 14.94 12.77
N GLU A 5 -28.22 15.23 12.44
CA GLU A 5 -28.91 14.58 11.34
C GLU A 5 -28.28 15.03 10.01
N LEU A 6 -27.73 14.07 9.26
CA LEU A 6 -27.10 14.36 7.97
C LEU A 6 -28.18 14.46 6.87
N PRO A 7 -28.14 15.48 6.00
CA PRO A 7 -29.03 15.58 4.84
C PRO A 7 -28.91 14.33 3.94
N ARG A 8 -30.03 13.90 3.38
CA ARG A 8 -30.12 12.71 2.52
C ARG A 8 -30.87 13.00 1.23
N LEU A 9 -30.50 12.28 0.19
CA LEU A 9 -31.20 12.24 -1.09
C LEU A 9 -32.45 11.34 -0.99
N ALA A 10 -33.32 11.40 -2.00
CA ALA A 10 -34.56 10.61 -2.05
C ALA A 10 -34.30 9.09 -2.03
N GLU A 11 -33.10 8.67 -2.46
CA GLU A 11 -32.65 7.29 -2.52
C GLU A 11 -32.14 6.75 -1.16
N GLY A 12 -32.19 7.56 -0.09
CA GLY A 12 -31.77 7.20 1.26
C GLY A 12 -30.27 7.37 1.54
N VAL A 13 -29.49 7.74 0.52
CA VAL A 13 -28.05 8.00 0.61
C VAL A 13 -27.79 9.41 1.14
N VAL A 14 -26.72 9.57 1.92
CA VAL A 14 -26.28 10.88 2.42
C VAL A 14 -25.96 11.81 1.25
N ASP A 15 -26.52 13.02 1.30
CA ASP A 15 -26.24 14.09 0.35
C ASP A 15 -24.94 14.78 0.73
N TRP A 16 -23.81 14.16 0.36
CA TRP A 16 -22.48 14.66 0.69
C TRP A 16 -22.20 16.06 0.13
N ASP A 17 -22.83 16.46 -0.98
CA ASP A 17 -22.71 17.84 -1.48
C ASP A 17 -23.35 18.82 -0.49
N THR A 18 -24.55 18.53 0.01
CA THR A 18 -25.16 19.37 1.06
C THR A 18 -24.39 19.30 2.39
N VAL A 19 -23.88 18.13 2.80
CA VAL A 19 -23.08 18.01 4.04
C VAL A 19 -21.86 18.94 3.99
N PHE A 20 -21.13 18.95 2.88
CA PHE A 20 -19.89 19.71 2.78
C PHE A 20 -20.10 21.17 2.36
N ASP A 21 -20.90 21.41 1.32
CA ASP A 21 -20.93 22.68 0.60
C ASP A 21 -22.20 23.52 0.85
N ALA A 22 -23.10 23.11 1.76
CA ALA A 22 -24.24 23.95 2.13
C ALA A 22 -23.76 25.32 2.67
N PRO A 23 -24.27 26.46 2.13
CA PRO A 23 -23.70 27.78 2.40
C PRO A 23 -23.61 28.17 3.87
N ASP A 24 -24.60 27.79 4.68
CA ASP A 24 -24.70 28.21 6.09
C ASP A 24 -24.42 27.08 7.08
N SER A 25 -24.63 25.82 6.68
CA SER A 25 -24.56 24.65 7.56
C SER A 25 -23.45 23.67 7.20
N GLY A 26 -22.88 23.78 5.99
CA GLY A 26 -21.91 22.85 5.45
C GLY A 26 -20.58 22.87 6.20
N LEU A 27 -19.87 21.75 6.16
CA LEU A 27 -18.57 21.60 6.83
C LEU A 27 -17.54 22.62 6.30
N VAL A 28 -17.56 22.92 5.00
CA VAL A 28 -16.68 23.92 4.37
C VAL A 28 -16.99 25.33 4.88
N SER A 29 -18.27 25.68 4.99
CA SER A 29 -18.70 26.98 5.54
C SER A 29 -18.21 27.19 6.98
N ARG A 30 -18.22 26.13 7.82
CA ARG A 30 -17.69 26.21 9.20
C ARG A 30 -16.19 26.54 9.24
N ILE A 31 -15.43 26.02 8.28
CA ILE A 31 -14.00 26.37 8.13
C ILE A 31 -13.85 27.81 7.66
N ASP A 32 -14.65 28.24 6.69
CA ASP A 32 -14.60 29.62 6.20
C ASP A 32 -14.99 30.65 7.27
N GLN A 33 -15.90 30.30 8.18
CA GLN A 33 -16.31 31.16 9.30
C GLN A 33 -15.29 31.26 10.44
N ALA A 34 -14.29 30.36 10.51
CA ALA A 34 -13.30 30.37 11.59
C ALA A 34 -12.45 31.65 11.55
N ARG A 35 -12.36 32.38 12.67
CA ARG A 35 -11.63 33.68 12.73
C ARG A 35 -10.26 33.58 13.39
N SER A 36 -9.95 32.43 13.98
CA SER A 36 -8.70 32.17 14.69
C SER A 36 -8.27 30.72 14.50
N ALA A 37 -7.00 30.42 14.81
CA ALA A 37 -6.49 29.05 14.80
C ALA A 37 -7.25 28.15 15.78
N ASP A 38 -7.66 28.66 16.94
CA ASP A 38 -8.44 27.90 17.92
C ASP A 38 -9.86 27.63 17.44
N ASP A 39 -10.51 28.60 16.79
CA ASP A 39 -11.81 28.38 16.17
C ASP A 39 -11.74 27.33 15.07
N LEU A 40 -10.67 27.36 14.27
CA LEU A 40 -10.43 26.37 13.23
C LEU A 40 -10.22 24.96 13.82
N ARG A 41 -9.40 24.82 14.87
CA ARG A 41 -9.21 23.53 15.56
C ARG A 41 -10.52 23.00 16.14
N LYS A 42 -11.35 23.87 16.71
CA LYS A 42 -12.69 23.50 17.21
C LYS A 42 -13.60 23.07 16.07
N ALA A 43 -13.63 23.81 14.97
CA ALA A 43 -14.39 23.47 13.78
C ALA A 43 -13.95 22.11 13.21
N MET A 44 -12.64 21.89 13.07
CA MET A 44 -12.10 20.61 12.61
C MET A 44 -12.39 19.45 13.55
N LYS A 45 -12.26 19.64 14.87
CA LYS A 45 -12.63 18.60 15.84
C LYS A 45 -14.10 18.21 15.72
N LEU A 46 -14.98 19.19 15.50
CA LEU A 46 -16.40 18.93 15.26
C LEU A 46 -16.61 18.16 13.95
N ILE A 47 -15.99 18.62 12.86
CA ILE A 47 -16.08 17.97 11.54
C ILE A 47 -15.58 16.53 11.60
N LEU A 48 -14.42 16.29 12.21
CA LEU A 48 -13.86 14.95 12.37
C LEU A 48 -14.76 14.07 13.21
N LYS A 49 -15.37 14.60 14.28
CA LYS A 49 -16.36 13.85 15.06
C LYS A 49 -17.61 13.51 14.23
N THR A 50 -18.03 14.39 13.32
CA THR A 50 -19.16 14.14 12.42
C THR A 50 -18.83 13.10 11.34
N LEU A 51 -17.65 13.20 10.72
CA LEU A 51 -17.24 12.34 9.61
C LEU A 51 -16.72 10.96 10.04
N PHE A 52 -16.19 10.89 11.27
CA PHE A 52 -15.50 9.73 11.84
C PHE A 52 -16.06 9.45 13.23
N ASN A 53 -17.34 9.11 13.31
CA ASN A 53 -18.06 8.88 14.57
C ASN A 53 -17.93 7.44 15.11
N ARG A 54 -17.29 6.53 14.36
CA ARG A 54 -17.19 5.11 14.73
C ARG A 54 -16.15 4.89 15.83
N GLU A 55 -16.32 3.80 16.57
CA GLU A 55 -15.45 3.39 17.68
C GLU A 55 -14.00 3.16 17.20
N GLY A 56 -13.82 2.64 15.98
CA GLY A 56 -12.51 2.42 15.35
C GLY A 56 -11.87 3.63 14.65
N ASP A 57 -12.55 4.78 14.50
CA ASP A 57 -11.96 5.91 13.76
C ASP A 57 -11.06 6.82 14.65
N ALA A 58 -10.69 6.40 15.86
CA ALA A 58 -9.89 7.23 16.78
C ALA A 58 -8.55 7.66 16.19
N GLU A 59 -7.86 6.72 15.54
CA GLU A 59 -6.58 6.96 14.88
C GLU A 59 -6.72 7.95 13.71
N ARG A 60 -7.72 7.75 12.83
CA ARG A 60 -7.99 8.69 11.73
C ARG A 60 -8.26 10.10 12.22
N ARG A 61 -9.03 10.25 13.29
CA ARG A 61 -9.26 11.56 13.93
C ARG A 61 -7.94 12.17 14.43
N ALA A 62 -7.04 11.38 14.98
CA ALA A 62 -5.72 11.83 15.43
C ALA A 62 -4.86 12.28 14.25
N VAL A 63 -4.76 11.48 13.18
CA VAL A 63 -4.01 11.80 11.95
C VAL A 63 -4.48 13.12 11.35
N PHE A 64 -5.79 13.29 11.12
CA PHE A 64 -6.31 14.55 10.57
C PHE A 64 -6.13 15.74 11.52
N THR A 65 -6.20 15.52 12.84
CA THR A 65 -5.93 16.57 13.82
C THR A 65 -4.48 17.03 13.75
N ASN A 66 -3.54 16.08 13.63
CA ASN A 66 -2.12 16.37 13.49
C ASN A 66 -1.84 17.10 12.17
N LEU A 67 -2.42 16.65 11.06
CA LEU A 67 -2.31 17.30 9.75
C LEU A 67 -2.75 18.78 9.80
N VAL A 68 -3.88 19.08 10.46
CA VAL A 68 -4.34 20.48 10.62
C VAL A 68 -3.36 21.30 11.47
N ASN A 69 -2.79 20.71 12.52
CA ASN A 69 -1.79 21.38 13.36
C ASN A 69 -0.49 21.63 12.61
N GLU A 70 -0.06 20.71 11.76
CA GLU A 70 1.10 20.86 10.89
C GLU A 70 0.88 21.97 9.85
N ILE A 71 -0.30 22.01 9.22
CA ILE A 71 -0.66 23.08 8.28
C ILE A 71 -0.62 24.44 8.98
N LEU A 72 -1.18 24.54 10.19
CA LEU A 72 -1.13 25.76 11.01
C LEU A 72 0.31 26.17 11.35
N ALA A 73 1.14 25.20 11.75
CA ALA A 73 2.54 25.45 12.10
C ALA A 73 3.36 25.89 10.88
N HIS A 74 3.16 25.24 9.74
CA HIS A 74 3.84 25.58 8.48
C HIS A 74 3.44 26.98 8.00
N ALA A 75 2.14 27.28 7.94
CA ALA A 75 1.67 28.61 7.56
C ALA A 75 2.21 29.71 8.50
N GLY A 76 2.33 29.43 9.80
CA GLY A 76 2.94 30.32 10.77
C GLY A 76 4.43 30.62 10.52
N LYS A 77 5.15 29.72 9.84
CA LYS A 77 6.54 29.93 9.43
C LYS A 77 6.64 30.69 8.10
N THR A 78 5.72 30.48 7.16
CA THR A 78 5.81 31.01 5.79
C THR A 78 5.15 32.38 5.62
N GLN A 79 4.06 32.66 6.34
CA GLN A 79 3.27 33.87 6.16
C GLN A 79 3.58 34.93 7.23
N LYS A 80 3.64 36.19 6.80
CA LYS A 80 4.04 37.32 7.66
C LYS A 80 2.92 37.90 8.53
N SER A 81 1.65 37.65 8.20
CA SER A 81 0.51 38.23 8.91
C SER A 81 -0.48 37.16 9.37
N PRO A 82 -1.12 37.31 10.54
CA PRO A 82 -2.14 36.36 11.02
C PRO A 82 -3.29 36.15 10.04
N ALA A 83 -3.68 37.19 9.28
CA ALA A 83 -4.72 37.09 8.27
C ALA A 83 -4.29 36.23 7.07
N ALA A 84 -3.05 36.39 6.61
CA ALA A 84 -2.49 35.57 5.53
C ALA A 84 -2.31 34.10 5.96
N ILE A 85 -1.83 33.87 7.19
CA ILE A 85 -1.75 32.52 7.80
C ILE A 85 -3.13 31.86 7.75
N MET A 86 -4.16 32.53 8.28
CA MET A 86 -5.51 31.96 8.33
C MET A 86 -6.10 31.71 6.94
N ALA A 87 -5.87 32.61 5.98
CA ALA A 87 -6.36 32.44 4.60
C ALA A 87 -5.73 31.21 3.94
N GLU A 88 -4.41 31.04 4.05
CA GLU A 88 -3.71 29.87 3.51
C GLU A 88 -4.19 28.57 4.15
N VAL A 89 -4.28 28.56 5.49
CA VAL A 89 -4.71 27.38 6.24
C VAL A 89 -6.13 26.97 5.86
N LYS A 90 -7.07 27.93 5.73
CA LYS A 90 -8.44 27.65 5.29
C LYS A 90 -8.46 27.02 3.91
N ILE A 91 -7.71 27.56 2.96
CA ILE A 91 -7.63 26.99 1.60
C ILE A 91 -7.20 25.53 1.66
N ARG A 92 -6.12 25.21 2.37
CA ARG A 92 -5.60 23.83 2.48
C ARG A 92 -6.58 22.89 3.20
N VAL A 93 -7.20 23.34 4.29
CA VAL A 93 -8.20 22.54 5.02
C VAL A 93 -9.45 22.29 4.18
N ILE A 94 -9.93 23.30 3.44
CA ILE A 94 -11.08 23.14 2.53
C ILE A 94 -10.73 22.12 1.43
N GLN A 95 -9.52 22.16 0.88
CA GLN A 95 -9.05 21.16 -0.09
C GLN A 95 -9.06 19.74 0.48
N ILE A 96 -8.61 19.55 1.73
CA ILE A 96 -8.71 18.25 2.44
C ILE A 96 -10.17 17.81 2.51
N LEU A 97 -11.07 18.70 2.93
CA LEU A 97 -12.49 18.38 3.07
C LEU A 97 -13.13 18.01 1.73
N HIS A 98 -12.80 18.69 0.64
CA HIS A 98 -13.26 18.32 -0.71
C HIS A 98 -12.71 16.97 -1.14
N SER A 99 -11.45 16.64 -0.85
CA SER A 99 -10.92 15.28 -1.08
C SER A 99 -11.72 14.21 -0.32
N ILE A 100 -12.09 14.48 0.94
CA ILE A 100 -12.90 13.53 1.71
C ILE A 100 -14.31 13.43 1.13
N LYS A 101 -14.91 14.56 0.75
CA LYS A 101 -16.23 14.60 0.11
C LYS A 101 -16.28 13.71 -1.11
N ASP A 102 -15.29 13.84 -2.00
CA ASP A 102 -15.29 13.14 -3.27
C ASP A 102 -15.00 11.64 -3.13
N ASP A 103 -14.17 11.23 -2.16
CA ASP A 103 -14.06 9.81 -1.76
C ASP A 103 -15.42 9.26 -1.28
N ARG A 104 -16.13 10.01 -0.43
CA ARG A 104 -17.46 9.62 0.05
C ARG A 104 -18.50 9.55 -1.07
N LEU A 105 -18.49 10.50 -2.00
CA LEU A 105 -19.33 10.49 -3.19
C LEU A 105 -19.02 9.30 -4.09
N MET A 106 -17.74 8.97 -4.30
CA MET A 106 -17.33 7.82 -5.08
C MET A 106 -17.84 6.50 -4.45
N ARG A 107 -17.65 6.32 -3.14
CA ARG A 107 -18.18 5.15 -2.40
C ARG A 107 -19.70 5.08 -2.46
N ALA A 108 -20.38 6.20 -2.28
CA ALA A 108 -21.83 6.30 -2.38
C ALA A 108 -22.34 5.91 -3.79
N ARG A 109 -21.66 6.37 -4.85
CA ARG A 109 -21.97 5.99 -6.23
C ARG A 109 -21.73 4.50 -6.48
N LYS A 110 -20.63 3.94 -5.97
CA LYS A 110 -20.35 2.50 -6.06
C LYS A 110 -21.46 1.69 -5.38
N ALA A 111 -21.86 2.07 -4.16
CA ALA A 111 -22.93 1.42 -3.43
C ALA A 111 -24.29 1.50 -4.17
N LEU A 112 -24.62 2.67 -4.72
CA LEU A 112 -25.83 2.85 -5.54
C LEU A 112 -25.80 1.99 -6.80
N ALA A 113 -24.67 1.89 -7.49
CA ALA A 113 -24.50 1.06 -8.67
C ALA A 113 -24.66 -0.44 -8.34
N THR A 114 -24.08 -0.88 -7.22
CA THR A 114 -24.27 -2.24 -6.70
C THR A 114 -25.73 -2.52 -6.36
N LYS A 115 -26.40 -1.62 -5.63
CA LYS A 115 -27.82 -1.73 -5.29
C LYS A 115 -28.71 -1.78 -6.54
N ALA A 116 -28.44 -0.95 -7.54
CA ALA A 116 -29.17 -0.95 -8.81
C ALA A 116 -28.97 -2.26 -9.58
N ARG A 117 -27.74 -2.79 -9.61
CA ARG A 117 -27.44 -4.08 -10.24
C ARG A 117 -28.16 -5.23 -9.55
N LYS A 118 -28.21 -5.20 -8.21
CA LYS A 118 -28.94 -6.18 -7.40
C LYS A 118 -30.44 -6.14 -7.68
N ALA A 119 -31.05 -4.95 -7.65
CA ALA A 119 -32.47 -4.79 -7.96
C ALA A 119 -32.83 -5.27 -9.38
N ALA A 120 -31.92 -5.08 -10.35
CA ALA A 120 -32.10 -5.59 -11.72
C ALA A 120 -32.07 -7.13 -11.79
N LEU A 121 -31.18 -7.78 -11.03
CA LEU A 121 -31.11 -9.25 -10.95
C LEU A 121 -32.34 -9.85 -10.27
N GLU A 122 -32.82 -9.25 -9.18
CA GLU A 122 -34.05 -9.66 -8.49
C GLU A 122 -35.29 -9.52 -9.38
N GLY A 123 -35.38 -8.43 -10.15
CA GLY A 123 -36.45 -8.22 -11.12
C GLY A 123 -36.47 -9.27 -12.25
N GLN A 124 -35.30 -9.77 -12.67
CA GLN A 124 -35.21 -10.85 -13.66
C GLN A 124 -35.68 -12.21 -13.10
N GLN A 125 -35.38 -12.50 -11.84
CA GLN A 125 -35.84 -13.73 -11.18
C GLN A 125 -37.36 -13.73 -10.95
N GLN A 126 -37.96 -12.59 -10.61
CA GLN A 126 -39.41 -12.48 -10.46
C GLN A 126 -40.16 -12.50 -11.80
N GLY A 127 -39.52 -12.09 -12.90
CA GLY A 127 -40.06 -12.14 -14.26
C GLY A 127 -40.06 -13.52 -14.91
N GLN A 128 -39.24 -14.47 -14.41
CA GLN A 128 -39.40 -15.88 -14.73
C GLN A 128 -40.59 -16.41 -13.93
N ALA A 129 -41.79 -16.26 -14.50
CA ALA A 129 -42.97 -16.96 -14.00
C ALA A 129 -42.60 -18.44 -13.80
N PRO A 130 -42.93 -19.04 -12.64
CA PRO A 130 -42.61 -20.43 -12.39
C PRO A 130 -43.15 -21.21 -13.58
N ILE A 131 -42.26 -21.94 -14.26
CA ILE A 131 -42.67 -22.91 -15.27
C ILE A 131 -43.63 -23.83 -14.52
N VAL A 132 -44.92 -23.62 -14.73
CA VAL A 132 -45.96 -24.51 -14.22
C VAL A 132 -45.62 -25.84 -14.86
N GLU A 133 -45.04 -26.75 -14.08
CA GLU A 133 -44.88 -28.14 -14.49
C GLU A 133 -46.25 -28.60 -14.97
N ALA A 134 -46.34 -28.85 -16.27
CA ALA A 134 -47.56 -29.25 -16.91
C ALA A 134 -48.09 -30.49 -16.18
N PRO A 135 -49.35 -30.48 -15.72
CA PRO A 135 -49.91 -31.62 -15.03
C PRO A 135 -50.08 -32.77 -16.03
N GLY A 136 -49.33 -33.86 -15.81
CA GLY A 136 -49.67 -35.19 -16.28
C GLY A 136 -49.35 -35.50 -17.74
N PHE A 137 -48.20 -36.14 -17.97
CA PHE A 137 -48.13 -37.20 -18.97
C PHE A 137 -47.71 -38.50 -18.29
N HIS A 138 -48.73 -39.32 -18.01
CA HIS A 138 -48.61 -40.68 -17.53
C HIS A 138 -47.83 -41.56 -18.52
N ASP A 139 -47.06 -42.48 -17.95
CA ASP A 139 -46.75 -43.83 -18.45
C ASP A 139 -46.51 -44.00 -19.95
N ARG A 140 -45.22 -44.01 -20.31
CA ARG A 140 -44.73 -44.95 -21.32
C ARG A 140 -43.50 -45.67 -20.78
N GLN A 141 -43.70 -46.96 -20.46
CA GLN A 141 -42.62 -47.93 -20.33
C GLN A 141 -41.67 -47.84 -21.54
N PRO A 142 -40.35 -47.84 -21.33
CA PRO A 142 -39.41 -48.12 -22.39
C PRO A 142 -39.33 -49.63 -22.60
N ASP A 143 -39.81 -50.10 -23.75
CA ASP A 143 -39.52 -51.43 -24.27
C ASP A 143 -38.02 -51.54 -24.60
N ASP A 144 -37.46 -52.68 -24.20
CA ASP A 144 -36.13 -53.18 -24.50
C ASP A 144 -35.81 -53.16 -26.01
N ALA A 145 -34.79 -52.37 -26.40
CA ALA A 145 -33.98 -52.66 -27.58
C ALA A 145 -32.56 -52.08 -27.41
N PRO A 146 -31.50 -52.90 -27.47
CA PRO A 146 -30.13 -52.43 -27.32
C PRO A 146 -29.64 -51.77 -28.61
N ILE A 147 -29.54 -50.44 -28.60
CA ILE A 147 -28.86 -49.67 -29.63
C ILE A 147 -27.35 -49.72 -29.34
N LYS A 148 -26.62 -50.46 -30.19
CA LYS A 148 -25.16 -50.44 -30.26
C LYS A 148 -24.69 -49.06 -30.75
N ILE A 149 -23.96 -48.34 -29.92
CA ILE A 149 -23.16 -47.18 -30.33
C ILE A 149 -21.68 -47.61 -30.36
N PRO A 150 -20.93 -47.32 -31.44
CA PRO A 150 -19.52 -47.67 -31.53
C PRO A 150 -18.67 -46.81 -30.59
N ALA A 151 -17.78 -47.47 -29.87
CA ALA A 151 -16.76 -46.86 -29.03
C ALA A 151 -15.82 -46.01 -29.88
N SER A 152 -15.76 -44.70 -29.59
CA SER A 152 -14.67 -43.83 -30.02
C SER A 152 -13.90 -43.37 -28.79
N VAL A 153 -12.61 -43.64 -28.85
CA VAL A 153 -11.55 -43.45 -27.87
C VAL A 153 -11.38 -41.98 -27.51
N SER A 154 -11.39 -41.65 -26.22
CA SER A 154 -10.62 -40.53 -25.70
C SER A 154 -10.20 -40.85 -24.26
N ALA A 155 -8.89 -40.93 -24.08
CA ALA A 155 -8.21 -41.38 -22.88
C ALA A 155 -8.31 -40.31 -21.78
N ALA A 156 -8.77 -40.74 -20.60
CA ALA A 156 -8.51 -40.05 -19.34
C ALA A 156 -7.09 -40.45 -18.85
N PRO A 157 -6.32 -39.53 -18.27
CA PRO A 157 -5.02 -39.85 -17.69
C PRO A 157 -5.17 -40.68 -16.43
N GLU A 158 -4.26 -41.64 -16.27
CA GLU A 158 -4.11 -42.54 -15.13
C GLU A 158 -3.91 -41.80 -13.79
N PRO A 159 -4.37 -42.37 -12.66
CA PRO A 159 -4.06 -41.84 -11.34
C PRO A 159 -2.59 -42.07 -10.99
N GLU A 160 -1.98 -41.06 -10.37
CA GLU A 160 -0.61 -41.10 -9.85
C GLU A 160 -0.42 -42.23 -8.81
N PRO A 161 0.77 -42.86 -8.76
CA PRO A 161 1.04 -43.94 -7.83
C PRO A 161 1.21 -43.42 -6.39
N GLU A 162 0.58 -44.13 -5.46
CA GLU A 162 0.77 -43.97 -4.02
C GLU A 162 2.27 -44.11 -3.66
N LEU A 163 2.81 -43.06 -3.04
CA LEU A 163 4.15 -43.06 -2.46
C LEU A 163 4.18 -44.03 -1.28
N SER A 164 4.95 -45.11 -1.45
CA SER A 164 5.32 -46.06 -0.41
C SER A 164 6.17 -45.39 0.67
N SER A 165 5.74 -45.50 1.91
CA SER A 165 6.54 -45.20 3.10
C SER A 165 7.64 -46.26 3.27
N GLU A 166 8.88 -45.93 2.91
CA GLU A 166 10.07 -46.70 3.29
C GLU A 166 10.86 -45.97 4.38
N ASP A 167 10.95 -46.65 5.53
CA ASP A 167 12.11 -46.80 6.42
C ASP A 167 13.09 -45.62 6.62
N PHE A 168 12.94 -44.95 7.76
CA PHE A 168 14.03 -44.22 8.40
C PHE A 168 14.78 -45.15 9.39
N PRO A 169 16.12 -45.19 9.37
CA PRO A 169 16.89 -46.01 10.28
C PRO A 169 16.90 -45.41 11.69
N ASP A 170 16.68 -46.31 12.64
CA ASP A 170 16.71 -46.15 14.08
C ASP A 170 18.13 -45.81 14.56
N THR A 171 18.42 -44.53 14.82
CA THR A 171 19.65 -44.12 15.52
C THR A 171 19.38 -44.10 17.02
N SER A 172 19.65 -45.26 17.63
CA SER A 172 19.96 -45.40 19.04
C SER A 172 21.09 -44.44 19.42
N THR A 173 20.80 -43.51 20.35
CA THR A 173 21.83 -42.70 21.01
C THR A 173 21.99 -43.25 22.41
N GLU A 174 23.15 -43.87 22.66
CA GLU A 174 23.60 -44.33 23.97
C GLU A 174 23.73 -43.12 24.93
N ALA A 175 23.16 -43.28 26.12
CA ALA A 175 23.47 -42.46 27.27
C ALA A 175 24.86 -42.83 27.83
N PRO A 176 25.58 -41.86 28.39
CA PRO A 176 26.46 -42.15 29.51
C PRO A 176 26.04 -41.35 30.74
N ASP A 177 25.74 -42.12 31.78
CA ASP A 177 26.18 -42.02 33.16
C ASP A 177 26.28 -40.65 33.84
N GLU A 178 25.47 -40.59 34.89
CA GLU A 178 25.52 -39.76 36.08
C GLU A 178 26.93 -39.65 36.66
N ASP A 179 27.36 -38.42 36.96
CA ASP A 179 28.22 -38.20 38.12
C ASP A 179 27.94 -36.83 38.75
N GLU A 180 27.93 -36.86 40.07
CA GLU A 180 27.52 -35.86 41.05
C GLU A 180 28.33 -34.55 40.96
N ALA A 181 27.67 -33.39 41.19
CA ALA A 181 28.03 -32.47 42.28
C ALA A 181 27.28 -31.13 42.25
N ALA A 182 26.90 -30.71 43.47
CA ALA A 182 26.76 -29.34 43.96
C ALA A 182 25.46 -28.57 43.65
N GLU A 183 24.55 -28.67 44.61
CA GLU A 183 23.49 -27.70 44.89
C GLU A 183 24.07 -26.27 45.06
N GLN A 184 23.65 -25.35 44.20
CA GLN A 184 23.57 -23.93 44.52
C GLN A 184 22.16 -23.45 44.19
N GLU A 185 21.41 -23.13 45.24
CA GLU A 185 20.13 -22.44 45.17
C GLU A 185 20.35 -21.03 44.60
N THR A 186 19.90 -20.80 43.37
CA THR A 186 19.62 -19.46 42.86
C THR A 186 18.13 -19.33 42.62
N GLU A 187 17.52 -18.49 43.45
CA GLU A 187 16.16 -17.97 43.35
C GLU A 187 15.99 -17.27 41.98
N ILE A 188 15.26 -17.91 41.07
CA ILE A 188 14.88 -17.35 39.76
C ILE A 188 13.45 -16.84 39.90
N GLU A 189 13.28 -15.52 39.81
CA GLU A 189 11.97 -14.87 39.67
C GLU A 189 11.28 -15.34 38.38
N PRO A 190 9.94 -15.49 38.36
CA PRO A 190 9.22 -15.87 37.16
C PRO A 190 9.31 -14.74 36.12
N VAL A 191 9.99 -15.02 35.02
CA VAL A 191 9.90 -14.22 33.79
C VAL A 191 8.55 -14.52 33.15
N ASP A 192 7.67 -13.53 33.19
CA ASP A 192 6.42 -13.53 32.44
C ASP A 192 6.73 -13.71 30.95
N GLN A 193 6.25 -14.82 30.38
CA GLN A 193 6.21 -15.01 28.94
C GLN A 193 5.13 -14.09 28.36
N GLU A 194 5.55 -12.91 27.90
CA GLU A 194 4.76 -12.09 27.00
C GLU A 194 4.53 -12.89 25.70
N GLY A 195 3.25 -13.12 25.40
CA GLY A 195 2.83 -13.84 24.22
C GLY A 195 3.20 -13.09 22.94
N ASP A 196 3.53 -13.87 21.92
CA ASP A 196 3.68 -13.42 20.53
C ASP A 196 2.42 -12.65 20.09
N GLN A 197 2.49 -11.32 20.14
CA GLN A 197 1.59 -10.45 19.39
C GLN A 197 2.20 -10.29 18.00
N GLU A 198 1.51 -10.81 16.98
CA GLU A 198 1.71 -10.41 15.59
C GLU A 198 1.51 -8.89 15.52
N GLY A 199 2.63 -8.18 15.41
CA GLY A 199 2.65 -6.72 15.29
C GLY A 199 1.97 -6.30 14.00
N ASP A 200 0.76 -5.79 14.12
CA ASP A 200 0.12 -4.95 13.10
C ASP A 200 1.10 -3.80 12.79
N PRO A 201 1.49 -3.54 11.53
CA PRO A 201 2.49 -2.53 11.22
C PRO A 201 1.94 -1.14 11.56
N GLU A 202 2.25 -0.67 12.77
CA GLU A 202 2.12 0.72 13.18
C GLU A 202 2.69 1.59 12.05
N GLY A 203 1.89 2.53 11.56
CA GLY A 203 2.32 3.43 10.49
C GLY A 203 3.60 4.13 10.89
N ASP A 204 4.69 3.85 10.17
CA ASP A 204 6.02 4.41 10.45
C ASP A 204 5.92 5.92 10.73
N PRO A 205 6.50 6.41 11.83
CA PRO A 205 6.50 7.83 12.14
C PRO A 205 7.12 8.62 10.99
N MET A 206 6.48 9.76 10.67
CA MET A 206 6.92 10.68 9.62
C MET A 206 8.41 11.02 9.78
N PRO A 207 9.23 10.88 8.72
CA PRO A 207 10.65 11.27 8.77
C PRO A 207 10.81 12.76 9.12
N GLU A 208 11.74 13.07 10.04
CA GLU A 208 11.99 14.44 10.52
C GLU A 208 12.55 15.38 9.42
N ASP A 209 12.97 14.83 8.29
CA ASP A 209 13.65 15.46 7.15
C ASP A 209 12.75 15.71 5.91
N PHE A 210 11.43 15.65 6.08
CA PHE A 210 10.45 15.93 5.02
C PHE A 210 10.58 17.32 4.35
N ASP A 211 11.28 18.29 4.96
CA ASP A 211 11.51 19.59 4.32
C ASP A 211 12.63 19.55 3.24
N GLU A 212 13.52 18.54 3.29
CA GLU A 212 14.55 18.29 2.27
C GLU A 212 13.95 17.52 1.07
N TRP A 213 12.98 16.64 1.34
CA TRP A 213 12.17 15.84 0.40
C TRP A 213 11.53 16.61 -0.79
N LEU A 214 11.29 17.92 -0.69
CA LEU A 214 10.54 18.72 -1.68
C LEU A 214 11.38 19.38 -2.78
N ASN A 215 12.72 19.33 -2.68
CA ASN A 215 13.60 20.11 -3.56
C ASN A 215 14.04 19.38 -4.85
N ASN A 216 13.16 18.56 -5.42
CA ASN A 216 12.78 18.46 -6.85
C ASN A 216 13.84 18.30 -7.97
N ALA A 217 14.89 17.51 -7.76
CA ALA A 217 15.75 17.05 -8.87
C ALA A 217 15.14 15.91 -9.75
N PRO A 218 14.49 14.86 -9.20
CA PRO A 218 14.05 13.71 -10.00
C PRO A 218 12.80 14.02 -10.82
N VAL A 219 11.82 14.72 -10.23
CA VAL A 219 10.57 15.10 -10.89
C VAL A 219 10.87 15.97 -12.10
N SER A 220 11.69 17.01 -11.96
CA SER A 220 12.09 17.91 -13.06
C SER A 220 12.80 17.18 -14.19
N LYS A 221 13.64 16.18 -13.89
CA LYS A 221 14.36 15.38 -14.89
C LYS A 221 13.44 14.40 -15.62
N ALA A 222 12.64 13.64 -14.88
CA ALA A 222 11.62 12.74 -15.42
C ALA A 222 10.62 13.50 -16.33
N ILE A 223 10.30 14.73 -15.94
CA ILE A 223 9.49 15.69 -16.68
C ILE A 223 10.19 16.19 -17.96
N ALA A 224 11.46 16.55 -17.88
CA ALA A 224 12.22 17.04 -19.04
C ALA A 224 12.41 15.93 -20.09
N GLU A 225 12.69 14.70 -19.65
CA GLU A 225 12.75 13.52 -20.53
C GLU A 225 11.39 13.24 -21.18
N TYR A 226 10.29 13.50 -20.46
CA TYR A 226 8.96 13.42 -21.03
C TYR A 226 8.71 14.44 -22.17
N GLU A 227 9.17 15.69 -22.04
CA GLU A 227 9.05 16.68 -23.12
C GLU A 227 9.81 16.27 -24.39
N ASP A 228 10.98 15.62 -24.23
CA ASP A 228 11.87 15.24 -25.33
C ASP A 228 11.38 14.02 -26.13
N THR A 229 10.67 13.08 -25.49
CA THR A 229 10.04 11.93 -26.18
C THR A 229 8.86 12.32 -27.08
N GLY A 230 8.58 13.62 -27.22
CA GLY A 230 7.64 14.16 -28.18
C GLY A 230 6.23 13.68 -27.91
N GLY A 231 5.70 14.01 -26.71
CA GLY A 231 4.39 13.63 -26.15
C GLY A 231 3.15 13.93 -27.02
N GLY A 232 3.16 13.54 -28.29
CA GLY A 232 2.32 14.03 -29.38
C GLY A 232 0.94 13.39 -29.44
N GLU A 233 0.65 12.34 -28.69
CA GLU A 233 -0.63 11.63 -28.77
C GLU A 233 -1.40 11.48 -27.46
N ARG A 234 -0.92 12.04 -26.35
CA ARG A 234 -1.63 11.90 -25.06
C ARG A 234 -2.89 12.75 -25.04
N LYS A 235 -4.04 12.12 -24.78
CA LYS A 235 -5.37 12.72 -25.01
C LYS A 235 -5.96 13.32 -23.74
N THR A 236 -5.58 12.83 -22.57
CA THR A 236 -6.29 13.14 -21.31
C THR A 236 -5.34 13.57 -20.19
N PRO A 237 -5.82 14.37 -19.21
CA PRO A 237 -5.11 14.65 -17.96
C PRO A 237 -4.74 13.39 -17.16
N GLU A 238 -5.56 12.35 -17.24
CA GLU A 238 -5.37 11.04 -16.60
C GLU A 238 -4.14 10.30 -17.17
N ASP A 239 -4.02 10.24 -18.50
CA ASP A 239 -2.83 9.66 -19.17
C ASP A 239 -1.57 10.41 -18.72
N PHE A 240 -1.62 11.75 -18.77
CA PHE A 240 -0.50 12.58 -18.36
C PHE A 240 -0.11 12.37 -16.90
N PHE A 241 -1.08 12.30 -15.98
CA PHE A 241 -0.84 12.00 -14.57
C PHE A 241 -0.13 10.65 -14.39
N THR A 242 -0.68 9.60 -15.00
CA THR A 242 -0.16 8.23 -14.97
C THR A 242 1.30 8.20 -15.41
N ASP A 243 1.62 8.88 -16.50
CA ASP A 243 2.97 8.91 -17.04
C ASP A 243 3.95 9.67 -16.16
N VAL A 244 3.57 10.84 -15.63
CA VAL A 244 4.45 11.59 -14.72
C VAL A 244 4.78 10.73 -13.50
N VAL A 245 3.78 10.06 -12.92
CA VAL A 245 3.97 9.18 -11.76
C VAL A 245 4.89 8.01 -12.11
N ALA A 246 4.64 7.31 -13.22
CA ALA A 246 5.50 6.21 -13.67
C ALA A 246 6.95 6.69 -13.87
N SER A 247 7.14 7.84 -14.53
CA SER A 247 8.46 8.41 -14.76
C SER A 247 9.18 8.81 -13.47
N VAL A 248 8.46 9.30 -12.44
CA VAL A 248 9.06 9.57 -11.12
C VAL A 248 9.60 8.28 -10.49
N ILE A 249 8.78 7.23 -10.45
CA ILE A 249 9.15 5.92 -9.89
C ILE A 249 10.37 5.33 -10.63
N LEU A 250 10.32 5.31 -11.96
CA LEU A 250 11.40 4.77 -12.79
C LEU A 250 12.66 5.65 -12.75
N GLY A 251 12.49 6.97 -12.60
CA GLY A 251 13.58 7.92 -12.41
C GLY A 251 14.35 7.64 -11.11
N ASN A 252 13.64 7.31 -10.03
CA ASN A 252 14.25 6.90 -8.77
C ASN A 252 15.03 5.59 -8.91
N MET A 253 14.46 4.58 -9.57
CA MET A 253 15.20 3.34 -9.87
C MET A 253 16.44 3.59 -10.74
N ALA A 254 16.35 4.51 -11.70
CA ALA A 254 17.49 4.90 -12.53
C ALA A 254 18.56 5.63 -11.71
N ALA A 255 18.17 6.47 -10.74
CA ALA A 255 19.10 7.12 -9.82
C ALA A 255 19.83 6.10 -8.94
N ILE A 256 19.11 5.13 -8.37
CA ILE A 256 19.66 4.01 -7.60
C ILE A 256 20.65 3.20 -8.43
N ARG A 257 20.34 2.91 -9.69
CA ARG A 257 21.28 2.25 -10.60
C ARG A 257 22.51 3.10 -10.92
N GLY A 258 22.35 4.43 -11.04
CA GLY A 258 23.42 5.34 -11.39
C GLY A 258 24.05 5.03 -12.75
N THR A 259 25.38 5.14 -12.85
CA THR A 259 26.16 4.89 -14.07
C THR A 259 26.64 3.45 -14.20
N LEU A 260 25.90 2.47 -13.67
CA LEU A 260 26.25 1.06 -13.78
C LEU A 260 26.52 0.70 -15.25
N ALA A 261 27.71 0.18 -15.56
CA ALA A 261 28.05 -0.20 -16.93
C ALA A 261 27.07 -1.27 -17.43
N ASP A 262 26.49 -1.03 -18.61
CA ASP A 262 25.40 -1.85 -19.16
C ASP A 262 25.74 -3.35 -19.09
N GLY A 263 25.03 -4.08 -18.23
CA GLY A 263 25.02 -5.54 -18.18
C GLY A 263 26.17 -6.22 -17.42
N SER A 264 27.15 -5.50 -16.86
CA SER A 264 28.21 -6.14 -16.05
C SER A 264 27.89 -6.06 -14.56
N SER A 265 27.36 -7.16 -14.01
CA SER A 265 27.29 -7.36 -12.57
C SER A 265 28.58 -7.99 -12.06
N PRO A 266 29.18 -7.46 -10.98
CA PRO A 266 30.38 -8.06 -10.38
C PRO A 266 30.10 -9.39 -9.66
N VAL A 267 28.84 -9.67 -9.29
CA VAL A 267 28.44 -10.84 -8.48
C VAL A 267 27.37 -11.71 -9.20
N GLY A 268 27.29 -11.66 -10.54
CA GLY A 268 26.40 -12.52 -11.32
C GLY A 268 25.12 -11.83 -11.82
N LYS A 269 23.93 -12.16 -11.33
CA LYS A 269 22.70 -11.44 -11.73
C LYS A 269 22.59 -10.13 -10.96
N LEU A 270 21.97 -9.11 -11.58
CA LEU A 270 21.71 -7.85 -10.87
C LEU A 270 20.55 -8.01 -9.88
N PRO A 271 20.59 -7.35 -8.72
CA PRO A 271 19.39 -7.13 -7.92
C PRO A 271 18.28 -6.49 -8.76
N PHE A 272 17.02 -6.88 -8.58
CA PHE A 272 15.91 -6.31 -9.35
C PHE A 272 15.91 -4.78 -9.36
N ILE A 273 16.20 -4.15 -8.21
CA ILE A 273 16.17 -2.70 -8.05
C ILE A 273 17.23 -1.97 -8.89
N LEU A 274 18.32 -2.66 -9.24
CA LEU A 274 19.39 -2.14 -10.09
C LEU A 274 19.25 -2.55 -11.56
N SER A 275 18.23 -3.34 -11.91
CA SER A 275 18.08 -3.92 -13.25
C SER A 275 17.19 -3.06 -14.17
N PRO A 276 17.69 -2.63 -15.35
CA PRO A 276 16.87 -1.97 -16.37
C PRO A 276 15.71 -2.86 -16.87
N ALA A 277 15.95 -4.17 -17.01
CA ALA A 277 14.94 -5.12 -17.47
C ALA A 277 13.79 -5.26 -16.45
N PHE A 278 14.12 -5.27 -15.15
CA PHE A 278 13.08 -5.24 -14.11
C PHE A 278 12.33 -3.91 -14.11
N ALA A 279 13.01 -2.77 -14.26
CA ALA A 279 12.34 -1.46 -14.30
C ALA A 279 11.30 -1.38 -15.43
N GLN A 280 11.61 -1.91 -16.62
CA GLN A 280 10.63 -1.99 -17.73
C GLN A 280 9.44 -2.89 -17.37
N ARG A 281 9.69 -4.06 -16.78
CA ARG A 281 8.62 -4.95 -16.32
C ARG A 281 7.76 -4.27 -15.26
N PHE A 282 8.40 -3.57 -14.34
CA PHE A 282 7.74 -2.87 -13.24
C PHE A 282 6.86 -1.74 -13.77
N GLU A 283 7.32 -0.97 -14.76
CA GLU A 283 6.50 0.03 -15.45
C GLU A 283 5.19 -0.56 -15.98
N GLN A 284 5.27 -1.70 -16.67
CA GLN A 284 4.08 -2.36 -17.23
C GLN A 284 3.11 -2.76 -16.12
N ILE A 285 3.62 -3.38 -15.04
CA ILE A 285 2.81 -3.79 -13.89
C ILE A 285 2.15 -2.58 -13.22
N LEU A 286 2.89 -1.48 -13.04
CA LEU A 286 2.35 -0.24 -12.49
C LEU A 286 1.18 0.27 -13.32
N ARG A 287 1.36 0.38 -14.64
CA ARG A 287 0.34 0.90 -15.55
C ARG A 287 -0.91 0.02 -15.61
N ASP A 288 -0.73 -1.29 -15.61
CA ASP A 288 -1.85 -2.22 -15.77
C ASP A 288 -2.63 -2.45 -14.47
N HIS A 289 -1.97 -2.36 -13.32
CA HIS A 289 -2.52 -2.88 -12.06
C HIS A 289 -2.58 -1.90 -10.90
N VAL A 290 -1.73 -0.88 -10.86
CA VAL A 290 -1.62 0.03 -9.69
C VAL A 290 -2.09 1.45 -10.02
N LEU A 291 -1.59 2.00 -11.12
CA LEU A 291 -1.88 3.37 -11.53
C LEU A 291 -3.35 3.65 -11.88
N PRO A 292 -4.18 2.69 -12.34
CA PRO A 292 -5.61 2.94 -12.49
C PRO A 292 -6.28 3.39 -11.18
N ASP A 293 -6.08 2.64 -10.09
CA ASP A 293 -6.65 2.95 -8.77
C ASP A 293 -6.03 4.24 -8.19
N PHE A 294 -4.74 4.48 -8.43
CA PHE A 294 -4.08 5.71 -8.01
C PHE A 294 -4.59 6.96 -8.76
N THR A 295 -4.86 6.81 -10.06
CA THR A 295 -5.43 7.86 -10.90
C THR A 295 -6.85 8.18 -10.46
N GLU A 296 -7.69 7.17 -10.22
CA GLU A 296 -9.06 7.36 -9.72
C GLU A 296 -9.09 8.08 -8.37
N SER A 297 -8.26 7.65 -7.42
CA SER A 297 -8.15 8.32 -6.11
C SER A 297 -7.50 9.71 -6.17
N SER A 298 -6.83 10.05 -7.27
CA SER A 298 -6.18 11.35 -7.50
C SER A 298 -7.01 12.33 -8.35
N TYR A 299 -8.32 12.09 -8.49
CA TYR A 299 -9.24 12.89 -9.32
C TYR A 299 -9.11 14.42 -9.08
N PHE A 300 -8.83 14.86 -7.84
CA PHE A 300 -8.69 16.30 -7.53
C PHE A 300 -7.53 16.94 -8.30
N ASN A 301 -6.35 16.30 -8.28
CA ASN A 301 -5.17 16.82 -8.99
C ASN A 301 -5.38 16.77 -10.50
N ILE A 302 -6.02 15.69 -10.98
CA ILE A 302 -6.38 15.51 -12.39
C ILE A 302 -7.41 16.56 -12.84
N SER A 303 -8.42 16.86 -12.02
CA SER A 303 -9.42 17.89 -12.28
C SER A 303 -8.82 19.29 -12.30
N GLN A 304 -7.87 19.58 -11.40
CA GLN A 304 -7.11 20.83 -11.48
C GLN A 304 -6.35 20.95 -12.80
N MET A 305 -5.71 19.88 -13.26
CA MET A 305 -5.04 19.86 -14.56
C MET A 305 -6.03 20.03 -15.72
N SER A 306 -7.17 19.34 -15.70
CA SER A 306 -8.19 19.42 -16.76
C SER A 306 -8.76 20.83 -16.95
N SER A 307 -8.76 21.64 -15.89
CA SER A 307 -9.17 23.05 -15.93
C SER A 307 -8.14 23.99 -16.58
N LYS A 308 -6.89 23.53 -16.77
CA LYS A 308 -5.77 24.32 -17.28
C LYS A 308 -5.40 23.91 -18.71
N PRO A 309 -4.82 24.81 -19.52
CA PRO A 309 -4.26 24.44 -20.82
C PRO A 309 -3.19 23.36 -20.67
N ARG A 310 -3.10 22.44 -21.64
CA ARG A 310 -2.16 21.31 -21.63
C ARG A 310 -0.70 21.71 -21.37
N THR A 311 -0.28 22.86 -21.90
CA THR A 311 1.07 23.43 -21.68
C THR A 311 1.37 23.81 -20.23
N LYS A 312 0.37 23.77 -19.34
CA LYS A 312 0.49 24.06 -17.91
C LYS A 312 0.35 22.83 -17.02
N TRP A 313 0.05 21.65 -17.57
CA TRP A 313 -0.11 20.43 -16.78
C TRP A 313 1.20 20.05 -16.08
N LEU A 314 2.32 20.19 -16.79
CA LEU A 314 3.64 19.93 -16.26
C LEU A 314 3.98 20.79 -15.06
N ALA A 315 3.90 22.12 -15.23
CA ALA A 315 4.08 23.06 -14.13
C ALA A 315 3.14 22.77 -12.96
N THR A 316 1.89 22.36 -13.25
CA THR A 316 0.94 21.98 -12.19
C THR A 316 1.40 20.75 -11.42
N MET A 317 1.89 19.70 -12.08
CA MET A 317 2.42 18.52 -11.38
C MET A 317 3.71 18.86 -10.62
N THR A 318 4.60 19.66 -11.20
CA THR A 318 5.78 20.16 -10.48
C THR A 318 5.37 20.91 -9.21
N ASP A 319 4.36 21.78 -9.28
CA ASP A 319 3.82 22.49 -8.11
C ASP A 319 3.25 21.51 -7.08
N VAL A 320 2.51 20.49 -7.52
CA VAL A 320 1.91 19.46 -6.65
C VAL A 320 3.00 18.66 -5.92
N PHE A 321 4.06 18.24 -6.62
CA PHE A 321 5.19 17.53 -5.99
C PHE A 321 6.06 18.45 -5.13
N SER A 322 6.13 19.75 -5.43
CA SER A 322 6.88 20.74 -4.62
C SER A 322 6.12 21.20 -3.37
N ASP A 323 4.79 21.07 -3.34
CA ASP A 323 4.00 21.46 -2.18
C ASP A 323 3.96 20.33 -1.15
N LYS A 324 4.44 20.62 0.07
CA LYS A 324 4.45 19.71 1.22
C LYS A 324 3.15 18.96 1.43
N THR A 325 2.03 19.69 1.42
CA THR A 325 0.73 19.13 1.74
C THR A 325 0.19 18.29 0.60
N GLN A 326 0.27 18.78 -0.63
CA GLN A 326 -0.24 18.04 -1.80
C GLN A 326 0.62 16.81 -2.10
N GLY A 327 1.93 16.92 -1.93
CA GLY A 327 2.85 15.82 -2.05
C GLY A 327 2.60 14.73 -1.00
N LEU A 328 2.32 15.11 0.27
CA LEU A 328 1.92 14.15 1.31
C LEU A 328 0.61 13.43 0.95
N MET A 329 -0.39 14.17 0.47
CA MET A 329 -1.65 13.56 0.01
C MET A 329 -1.46 12.59 -1.15
N LEU A 330 -0.59 12.94 -2.11
CA LEU A 330 -0.24 12.04 -3.21
C LEU A 330 0.43 10.77 -2.68
N TRP A 331 1.34 10.91 -1.73
CA TRP A 331 2.00 9.78 -1.10
C TRP A 331 1.01 8.86 -0.38
N GLU A 332 0.09 9.39 0.43
CA GLU A 332 -0.95 8.59 1.11
C GLU A 332 -1.83 7.84 0.10
N ARG A 333 -2.29 8.53 -0.94
CA ARG A 333 -3.08 7.91 -2.02
C ARG A 333 -2.30 6.83 -2.77
N TRP A 334 -1.00 7.06 -2.98
CA TRP A 334 -0.10 6.07 -3.58
C TRP A 334 0.02 4.83 -2.70
N GLN A 335 0.23 4.99 -1.39
CA GLN A 335 0.29 3.86 -0.46
C GLN A 335 -1.00 3.04 -0.47
N ILE A 336 -2.16 3.71 -0.49
CA ILE A 336 -3.47 3.04 -0.57
C ILE A 336 -3.59 2.25 -1.88
N ALA A 337 -3.31 2.89 -3.03
CA ALA A 337 -3.40 2.24 -4.34
C ALA A 337 -2.43 1.05 -4.44
N TRP A 338 -1.19 1.21 -3.96
CA TRP A 338 -0.21 0.14 -3.91
C TRP A 338 -0.68 -1.02 -3.05
N ARG A 339 -1.10 -0.78 -1.80
CA ARG A 339 -1.56 -1.83 -0.88
C ARG A 339 -2.79 -2.56 -1.41
N ASN A 340 -3.78 -1.83 -1.94
CA ASN A 340 -4.97 -2.44 -2.54
C ASN A 340 -4.62 -3.36 -3.71
N ALA A 341 -3.55 -3.04 -4.44
CA ALA A 341 -3.07 -3.85 -5.55
C ALA A 341 -2.23 -5.04 -5.06
N THR A 342 -1.32 -4.86 -4.11
CA THR A 342 -0.25 -5.84 -3.82
C THR A 342 -0.40 -6.60 -2.51
N VAL A 343 -1.29 -6.17 -1.60
CA VAL A 343 -1.46 -6.79 -0.27
C VAL A 343 -2.72 -7.64 -0.27
N GLN A 344 -2.61 -8.85 0.29
CA GLN A 344 -3.78 -9.69 0.55
C GLN A 344 -4.44 -9.22 1.85
N HIS A 345 -5.76 -9.06 1.82
CA HIS A 345 -6.55 -8.67 2.96
C HIS A 345 -7.34 -9.87 3.49
N GLU A 346 -7.45 -9.97 4.82
CA GLU A 346 -8.37 -10.93 5.41
C GLU A 346 -9.81 -10.57 5.03
N ALA A 347 -10.60 -11.60 4.72
CA ALA A 347 -12.02 -11.40 4.51
C ALA A 347 -12.66 -11.01 5.86
N PRO A 348 -13.60 -10.05 5.87
CA PRO A 348 -14.26 -9.67 7.12
C PRO A 348 -14.98 -10.89 7.72
N PRO A 349 -15.10 -11.00 9.06
CA PRO A 349 -15.90 -12.04 9.68
C PRO A 349 -17.37 -11.87 9.30
N PRO A 350 -18.15 -12.97 9.22
CA PRO A 350 -19.58 -12.90 8.98
C PRO A 350 -20.26 -12.03 10.05
N PRO A 351 -21.26 -11.22 9.68
CA PRO A 351 -21.99 -10.42 10.65
C PRO A 351 -22.68 -11.36 11.66
N GLU A 352 -22.47 -11.13 12.94
CA GLU A 352 -23.17 -11.87 14.00
C GLU A 352 -24.66 -11.48 13.97
N VAL A 353 -25.48 -12.35 13.41
CA VAL A 353 -26.93 -12.19 13.48
C VAL A 353 -27.36 -12.54 14.89
N ASP A 354 -27.48 -11.52 15.75
CA ASP A 354 -28.09 -11.68 17.07
C ASP A 354 -29.59 -12.01 16.89
N PRO A 355 -30.01 -13.26 17.15
CA PRO A 355 -31.39 -13.68 16.92
C PRO A 355 -32.39 -12.91 17.79
N ASP A 356 -31.95 -12.39 18.94
CA ASP A 356 -32.79 -11.60 19.84
C ASP A 356 -33.05 -10.19 19.29
N LYS A 357 -32.11 -9.63 18.52
CA LYS A 357 -32.28 -8.34 17.81
C LYS A 357 -33.12 -8.46 16.55
N GLN A 358 -33.17 -9.63 15.90
CA GLN A 358 -33.98 -9.85 14.70
C GLN A 358 -35.48 -9.66 14.96
N GLY A 359 -35.99 -10.17 16.10
CA GLY A 359 -37.38 -10.01 16.49
C GLY A 359 -37.77 -8.57 16.82
N TRP A 360 -36.88 -7.85 17.51
CA TRP A 360 -37.06 -6.42 17.81
C TRP A 360 -37.05 -5.58 16.53
N ARG A 361 -36.10 -5.79 15.61
CA ARG A 361 -36.03 -5.05 14.33
C ARG A 361 -37.30 -5.23 13.49
N GLY A 362 -37.81 -6.45 13.39
CA GLY A 362 -39.08 -6.73 12.69
C GLY A 362 -40.29 -6.06 13.36
N PHE A 363 -40.28 -5.91 14.68
CA PHE A 363 -41.31 -5.20 15.44
C PHE A 363 -41.20 -3.67 15.27
N LEU A 364 -40.01 -3.09 15.38
CA LEU A 364 -39.76 -1.65 15.16
C LEU A 364 -40.13 -1.22 13.74
N LYS A 365 -39.71 -1.97 12.72
CA LYS A 365 -40.04 -1.70 11.31
C LYS A 365 -41.55 -1.66 11.06
N LYS A 366 -42.31 -2.49 11.78
CA LYS A 366 -43.78 -2.55 11.71
C LYS A 366 -44.48 -1.42 12.47
N LEU A 367 -43.80 -0.81 13.45
CA LEU A 367 -44.37 0.20 14.36
C LEU A 367 -43.98 1.64 13.98
N LEU A 368 -42.81 1.82 13.36
CA LEU A 368 -42.30 3.12 12.91
C LEU A 368 -42.57 3.42 11.43
N GLY A 369 -43.08 2.45 10.66
CA GLY A 369 -43.10 2.55 9.20
C GLY A 369 -41.68 2.36 8.62
N ASP A 370 -41.56 2.19 7.31
CA ASP A 370 -40.28 2.00 6.58
C ASP A 370 -39.30 3.20 6.66
N ASP A 371 -39.46 4.11 7.63
CA ASP A 371 -38.51 5.21 7.89
C ASP A 371 -37.27 4.66 8.64
N ASP A 372 -36.35 4.08 7.85
CA ASP A 372 -35.12 3.34 8.18
C ASP A 372 -34.02 4.12 8.96
N GLN A 373 -34.28 5.29 9.57
CA GLN A 373 -33.18 6.21 9.98
C GLN A 373 -32.91 6.36 11.48
N LEU A 374 -33.61 5.63 12.36
CA LEU A 374 -33.27 5.60 13.80
C LEU A 374 -32.46 4.36 14.22
N ILE A 375 -32.02 3.55 13.27
CA ILE A 375 -31.18 2.39 13.56
C ILE A 375 -29.71 2.83 13.40
N PRO A 376 -28.87 2.76 14.46
CA PRO A 376 -27.43 3.02 14.33
C PRO A 376 -26.87 2.14 13.20
N ASP A 377 -26.03 2.74 12.32
CA ASP A 377 -25.42 2.17 11.11
C ASP A 377 -25.77 0.69 10.91
N GLU A 378 -26.66 0.39 9.94
CA GLU A 378 -27.08 -0.98 9.60
C GLU A 378 -25.87 -1.92 9.69
N GLU A 379 -25.93 -2.86 10.64
CA GLU A 379 -24.99 -3.99 10.69
C GLU A 379 -24.94 -4.57 9.28
N MET A 380 -23.75 -4.59 8.67
CA MET A 380 -23.51 -5.07 7.31
C MET A 380 -24.36 -6.31 7.07
N THR A 381 -25.28 -6.21 6.11
CA THR A 381 -26.18 -7.32 5.83
C THR A 381 -25.37 -8.54 5.43
N TYR A 382 -25.88 -9.75 5.66
CA TYR A 382 -25.17 -10.97 5.27
C TYR A 382 -24.86 -10.99 3.77
N GLU A 383 -25.72 -10.40 2.94
CA GLU A 383 -25.52 -10.26 1.49
C GLU A 383 -24.39 -9.26 1.15
N GLU A 384 -24.35 -8.09 1.81
CA GLU A 384 -23.24 -7.13 1.66
C GLU A 384 -21.91 -7.72 2.15
N TRP A 385 -21.96 -8.53 3.22
CA TRP A 385 -20.81 -9.28 3.68
C TRP A 385 -20.35 -10.30 2.64
N GLU A 386 -21.24 -11.09 2.06
CA GLU A 386 -20.88 -12.04 0.99
C GLU A 386 -20.26 -11.32 -0.22
N GLU A 387 -20.84 -10.19 -0.64
CA GLU A 387 -20.29 -9.36 -1.71
C GLU A 387 -18.89 -8.86 -1.38
N LEU A 388 -18.68 -8.35 -0.15
CA LEU A 388 -17.38 -7.88 0.31
C LEU A 388 -16.36 -9.02 0.39
N VAL A 389 -16.75 -10.20 0.86
CA VAL A 389 -15.89 -11.40 0.84
C VAL A 389 -15.49 -11.77 -0.59
N ILE A 390 -16.41 -11.70 -1.55
CA ILE A 390 -16.12 -11.95 -2.97
C ILE A 390 -15.17 -10.89 -3.53
N GLU A 391 -15.38 -9.61 -3.22
CA GLU A 391 -14.48 -8.51 -3.62
C GLU A 391 -13.08 -8.71 -3.01
N THR A 392 -12.97 -9.01 -1.72
CA THR A 392 -11.70 -9.28 -1.04
C THR A 392 -10.99 -10.48 -1.65
N ARG A 393 -11.69 -11.59 -1.95
CA ARG A 393 -11.08 -12.75 -2.61
C ARG A 393 -10.54 -12.40 -4.01
N LYS A 394 -11.27 -11.59 -4.78
CA LYS A 394 -10.81 -11.10 -6.08
C LYS A 394 -9.60 -10.18 -5.95
N GLY A 395 -9.59 -9.29 -4.96
CA GLY A 395 -8.44 -8.45 -4.63
C GLY A 395 -7.21 -9.29 -4.28
N ASN A 396 -7.37 -10.28 -3.40
CA ASN A 396 -6.28 -11.18 -3.00
C ASN A 396 -5.74 -12.00 -4.18
N GLN A 397 -6.60 -12.47 -5.08
CA GLN A 397 -6.16 -13.15 -6.29
C GLN A 397 -5.35 -12.22 -7.19
N ARG A 398 -5.83 -10.98 -7.39
CA ARG A 398 -5.09 -9.96 -8.15
C ARG A 398 -3.73 -9.66 -7.52
N ALA A 399 -3.66 -9.52 -6.19
CA ALA A 399 -2.40 -9.30 -5.47
C ALA A 399 -1.41 -10.46 -5.71
N LYS A 400 -1.88 -11.71 -5.63
CA LYS A 400 -1.05 -12.89 -5.97
C LYS A 400 -0.57 -12.85 -7.41
N ASP A 401 -1.44 -12.51 -8.36
CA ASP A 401 -1.10 -12.45 -9.78
C ASP A 401 -0.03 -11.37 -10.03
N ILE A 402 -0.14 -10.20 -9.40
CA ILE A 402 0.86 -9.13 -9.49
C ILE A 402 2.21 -9.58 -8.92
N TRP A 403 2.22 -10.25 -7.75
CA TRP A 403 3.46 -10.80 -7.19
C TRP A 403 4.06 -11.90 -8.05
N ASN A 404 3.24 -12.70 -8.74
CA ASN A 404 3.74 -13.67 -9.71
C ASN A 404 4.39 -12.99 -10.91
N LEU A 405 3.84 -11.87 -11.38
CA LEU A 405 4.46 -11.06 -12.45
C LEU A 405 5.77 -10.42 -12.00
N LEU A 406 5.81 -9.83 -10.79
CA LEU A 406 7.02 -9.25 -10.20
C LEU A 406 8.13 -10.29 -10.06
N ARG A 407 7.77 -11.50 -9.59
CA ARG A 407 8.71 -12.60 -9.30
C ARG A 407 9.00 -13.53 -10.48
N ALA A 408 8.39 -13.28 -11.64
CA ALA A 408 8.59 -14.14 -12.80
C ALA A 408 10.09 -14.27 -13.13
N ASP A 409 10.55 -15.48 -13.42
CA ASP A 409 11.96 -15.73 -13.65
C ASP A 409 12.53 -14.82 -14.75
N SER A 410 13.79 -14.43 -14.55
CA SER A 410 14.54 -13.61 -15.51
C SER A 410 15.99 -14.05 -15.52
N SER A 411 16.61 -14.07 -16.70
CA SER A 411 18.06 -14.22 -16.83
C SER A 411 18.80 -12.99 -16.34
N ASP A 412 18.15 -11.82 -16.36
CA ASP A 412 18.82 -10.53 -16.28
C ASP A 412 18.87 -9.95 -14.87
N PHE A 413 18.06 -10.50 -13.96
CA PHE A 413 17.99 -10.04 -12.57
C PHE A 413 17.53 -11.12 -11.60
N LEU A 414 17.83 -10.89 -10.32
CA LEU A 414 17.27 -11.60 -9.18
C LEU A 414 15.94 -10.95 -8.79
N PRO A 415 14.81 -11.69 -8.81
CA PRO A 415 13.49 -11.11 -8.56
C PRO A 415 13.33 -10.60 -7.12
N PRO A 416 12.37 -9.68 -6.88
CA PRO A 416 12.01 -9.27 -5.53
C PRO A 416 11.38 -10.42 -4.74
N LEU A 417 11.39 -10.29 -3.41
CA LEU A 417 10.66 -11.12 -2.46
C LEU A 417 9.49 -10.34 -1.87
N ASP A 418 8.60 -11.02 -1.16
CA ASP A 418 7.45 -10.37 -0.52
C ASP A 418 7.89 -9.36 0.54
N SER A 419 9.06 -9.57 1.18
CA SER A 419 9.70 -8.62 2.09
C SER A 419 10.13 -7.31 1.43
N ASP A 420 10.25 -7.26 0.09
CA ASP A 420 10.60 -6.05 -0.66
C ASP A 420 9.39 -5.16 -0.99
N ASN A 421 8.19 -5.52 -0.52
CA ASN A 421 6.96 -4.77 -0.80
C ASN A 421 7.09 -3.28 -0.42
N THR A 422 7.62 -3.02 0.78
CA THR A 422 7.82 -1.65 1.29
C THR A 422 8.85 -0.89 0.47
N LEU A 423 9.93 -1.55 0.03
CA LEU A 423 10.95 -0.96 -0.83
C LEU A 423 10.38 -0.59 -2.22
N LEU A 424 9.61 -1.49 -2.85
CA LEU A 424 8.97 -1.20 -4.14
C LEU A 424 7.95 -0.06 -4.01
N MET A 425 7.17 -0.03 -2.93
CA MET A 425 6.26 1.07 -2.62
C MET A 425 7.02 2.40 -2.43
N SER A 426 8.20 2.36 -1.78
CA SER A 426 8.98 3.56 -1.50
C SER A 426 9.62 4.17 -2.75
N MET A 427 9.66 3.46 -3.89
CA MET A 427 10.21 4.00 -5.14
C MET A 427 9.46 5.22 -5.67
N PHE A 428 8.26 5.52 -5.19
CA PHE A 428 7.59 6.80 -5.48
C PHE A 428 8.25 7.98 -4.76
N ARG A 429 8.94 7.75 -3.63
CA ARG A 429 9.66 8.78 -2.88
C ARG A 429 11.03 9.05 -3.52
N SER A 430 11.47 10.29 -3.38
CA SER A 430 12.79 10.73 -3.81
C SER A 430 13.89 10.06 -2.97
N HIS A 431 15.03 9.74 -3.61
CA HIS A 431 16.24 9.24 -2.98
C HIS A 431 17.37 10.28 -3.15
N GLU A 432 17.17 11.51 -2.66
CA GLU A 432 18.08 12.65 -2.93
C GLU A 432 19.47 12.45 -2.31
N ASP A 433 19.49 11.88 -1.11
CA ASP A 433 20.74 11.65 -0.38
C ASP A 433 21.55 10.46 -0.91
N LEU A 434 20.97 9.65 -1.80
CA LEU A 434 21.65 8.49 -2.39
C LEU A 434 23.02 8.85 -2.94
N GLU A 435 23.14 9.92 -3.74
CA GLU A 435 24.43 10.32 -4.31
C GLU A 435 25.41 10.83 -3.25
N THR A 436 24.90 11.46 -2.19
CA THR A 436 25.71 11.89 -1.05
C THR A 436 26.23 10.68 -0.28
N HIS A 437 25.37 9.70 -0.02
CA HIS A 437 25.68 8.46 0.70
C HIS A 437 26.65 7.58 -0.09
N VAL A 438 26.38 7.37 -1.38
CA VAL A 438 27.26 6.63 -2.30
C VAL A 438 28.67 7.23 -2.35
N LYS A 439 28.79 8.57 -2.42
CA LYS A 439 30.11 9.25 -2.35
C LYS A 439 30.78 9.10 -0.99
N ALA A 440 30.01 9.12 0.10
CA ALA A 440 30.53 8.90 1.45
C ALA A 440 31.13 7.48 1.58
N PHE A 441 30.41 6.45 1.14
CA PHE A 441 30.92 5.07 1.18
C PHE A 441 32.19 4.89 0.36
N ARG A 442 32.25 5.48 -0.84
CA ARG A 442 33.47 5.44 -1.65
C ARG A 442 34.65 6.09 -0.94
N ARG A 443 34.43 7.23 -0.28
CA ARG A 443 35.46 7.90 0.52
C ARG A 443 35.90 7.08 1.73
N PHE A 444 34.98 6.40 2.42
CA PHE A 444 35.34 5.52 3.54
C PHE A 444 36.22 4.35 3.08
N ALA A 445 35.97 3.84 1.87
CA ALA A 445 36.78 2.79 1.26
C ALA A 445 38.21 3.23 0.86
N GLU A 446 38.50 4.53 0.83
CA GLU A 446 39.86 5.03 0.56
C GLU A 446 40.76 4.99 1.82
N ASP A 447 40.19 4.85 3.02
CA ASP A 447 40.91 4.80 4.30
C ASP A 447 40.72 3.44 5.00
N ASP A 448 41.52 2.45 4.58
CA ASP A 448 41.49 1.08 5.13
C ASP A 448 41.57 1.04 6.67
N GLU A 449 42.28 1.97 7.33
CA GLU A 449 42.43 1.90 8.78
C GLU A 449 41.16 2.31 9.53
N ARG A 450 40.31 3.13 8.90
CA ARG A 450 39.15 3.77 9.53
C ARG A 450 37.81 3.45 8.90
N ALA A 451 37.79 2.77 7.75
CA ALA A 451 36.60 2.43 6.98
C ALA A 451 35.42 1.95 7.85
N GLY A 452 35.66 0.96 8.72
CA GLY A 452 34.62 0.41 9.61
C GLY A 452 34.09 1.41 10.63
N SER A 453 34.97 2.14 11.32
CA SER A 453 34.55 3.14 12.32
C SER A 453 33.84 4.34 11.69
N ASP A 454 34.30 4.79 10.52
CA ASP A 454 33.67 5.91 9.83
C ASP A 454 32.29 5.49 9.29
N PHE A 455 32.14 4.27 8.78
CA PHE A 455 30.83 3.69 8.43
C PHE A 455 29.90 3.56 9.64
N ASP A 456 30.37 2.98 10.75
CA ASP A 456 29.57 2.82 11.97
C ASP A 456 29.04 4.15 12.52
N ASN A 457 29.86 5.20 12.47
CA ASN A 457 29.46 6.55 12.87
C ASN A 457 28.45 7.15 11.88
N TYR A 458 28.63 6.91 10.59
CA TYR A 458 27.75 7.44 9.55
C TYR A 458 26.39 6.77 9.52
N HIS A 459 26.36 5.48 9.81
CA HIS A 459 25.19 4.62 9.79
C HIS A 459 24.21 4.86 10.96
N GLN A 460 24.66 5.44 12.07
CA GLN A 460 23.83 5.62 13.27
C GLN A 460 22.53 6.38 12.98
N GLY A 461 21.40 5.67 13.14
CA GLY A 461 20.05 6.22 12.98
C GLY A 461 19.57 6.37 11.54
N LYS A 462 20.24 5.75 10.56
CA LYS A 462 19.88 5.83 9.14
C LYS A 462 19.65 4.46 8.54
N ASP A 463 18.69 4.35 7.63
CA ASP A 463 18.57 3.21 6.72
C ASP A 463 19.46 3.48 5.50
N LEU A 464 20.59 2.77 5.42
CA LEU A 464 21.60 2.95 4.38
C LEU A 464 21.77 1.70 3.50
N ASP A 465 20.91 0.70 3.66
CA ASP A 465 21.10 -0.60 3.01
C ASP A 465 21.03 -0.50 1.48
N LEU A 466 19.98 0.15 0.96
CA LEU A 466 19.82 0.37 -0.48
C LEU A 466 20.96 1.21 -1.07
N ASP A 467 21.41 2.23 -0.35
CA ASP A 467 22.45 3.15 -0.80
C ASP A 467 23.82 2.46 -0.84
N LEU A 468 24.11 1.65 0.18
CA LEU A 468 25.33 0.85 0.23
C LEU A 468 25.33 -0.23 -0.85
N LEU A 469 24.19 -0.90 -1.08
CA LEU A 469 24.02 -1.85 -2.18
C LEU A 469 24.30 -1.16 -3.52
N SER A 470 23.68 0.00 -3.77
CA SER A 470 23.90 0.80 -4.97
C SER A 470 25.38 1.14 -5.15
N ALA A 471 26.05 1.63 -4.09
CA ALA A 471 27.46 1.98 -4.12
C ALA A 471 28.33 0.79 -4.51
N CYS A 472 28.08 -0.38 -3.91
CA CYS A 472 28.85 -1.61 -4.16
C CYS A 472 28.78 -2.07 -5.62
N TYR A 473 27.64 -1.91 -6.28
CA TYR A 473 27.50 -2.24 -7.69
C TYR A 473 28.08 -1.15 -8.61
N ARG A 474 28.04 0.13 -8.21
CA ARG A 474 28.59 1.26 -8.99
C ARG A 474 30.11 1.37 -8.93
N TYR A 475 30.71 0.96 -7.81
CA TYR A 475 32.15 1.06 -7.52
C TYR A 475 32.70 -0.29 -7.07
N PRO A 476 32.62 -1.32 -7.94
CA PRO A 476 32.92 -2.68 -7.52
C PRO A 476 34.39 -2.85 -7.16
N ASP A 477 35.29 -2.19 -7.90
CA ASP A 477 36.72 -2.27 -7.68
C ASP A 477 37.15 -1.68 -6.33
N GLU A 478 36.44 -0.65 -5.86
CA GLU A 478 36.72 -0.01 -4.57
C GLU A 478 36.03 -0.72 -3.38
N LEU A 479 34.82 -1.26 -3.56
CA LEU A 479 34.00 -1.72 -2.44
C LEU A 479 33.95 -3.24 -2.23
N ILE A 480 34.04 -4.03 -3.31
CA ILE A 480 33.82 -5.49 -3.27
C ILE A 480 34.97 -6.31 -3.87
N SER A 481 35.85 -5.72 -4.67
CA SER A 481 37.03 -6.38 -5.20
C SER A 481 38.19 -6.36 -4.20
N GLY A 482 39.08 -7.35 -4.27
CA GLY A 482 40.30 -7.41 -3.47
C GLY A 482 40.27 -8.46 -2.34
N GLU A 483 41.43 -8.67 -1.70
CA GLU A 483 41.59 -9.64 -0.61
C GLU A 483 40.93 -9.17 0.70
N LYS A 484 40.85 -7.86 0.89
CA LYS A 484 40.10 -7.20 1.98
C LYS A 484 39.13 -6.23 1.34
N THR A 485 37.87 -6.63 1.25
CA THR A 485 36.82 -5.80 0.66
C THR A 485 36.41 -4.72 1.67
N ALA A 486 36.19 -3.49 1.20
CA ALA A 486 35.75 -2.41 2.08
C ALA A 486 34.39 -2.74 2.74
N ILE A 487 33.48 -3.42 2.02
CA ILE A 487 32.22 -3.85 2.61
C ILE A 487 32.41 -4.83 3.78
N ALA A 488 33.38 -5.75 3.71
CA ALA A 488 33.67 -6.63 4.85
C ALA A 488 34.24 -5.86 6.04
N MET A 489 34.88 -4.71 5.81
CA MET A 489 35.40 -3.82 6.85
C MET A 489 34.29 -2.96 7.47
N PHE A 490 33.33 -2.50 6.67
CA PHE A 490 32.14 -1.79 7.14
C PHE A 490 31.33 -2.64 8.14
N VAL A 491 31.18 -3.94 7.89
CA VAL A 491 30.37 -4.83 8.74
C VAL A 491 31.19 -5.61 9.78
N ALA A 492 32.51 -5.42 9.85
CA ALA A 492 33.38 -6.21 10.74
C ALA A 492 33.02 -6.08 12.24
N GLY A 493 32.43 -4.95 12.64
CA GLY A 493 31.97 -4.69 14.01
C GLY A 493 30.54 -5.15 14.30
N MET A 494 29.86 -5.74 13.32
CA MET A 494 28.46 -6.17 13.43
C MET A 494 28.40 -7.70 13.47
N ASP A 495 27.68 -8.25 14.45
CA ASP A 495 27.32 -9.65 14.38
C ASP A 495 26.36 -9.92 13.21
N ARG A 496 26.22 -11.19 12.84
CA ARG A 496 25.40 -11.59 11.69
C ARG A 496 23.94 -11.16 11.84
N LYS A 497 23.35 -11.32 13.03
CA LYS A 497 21.94 -11.00 13.28
C LYS A 497 21.70 -9.50 13.12
N ARG A 498 22.60 -8.66 13.63
CA ARG A 498 22.57 -7.21 13.45
C ARG A 498 22.76 -6.83 11.99
N THR A 499 23.68 -7.46 11.29
CA THR A 499 23.93 -7.20 9.86
C THR A 499 22.69 -7.55 9.02
N GLU A 500 22.06 -8.70 9.25
CA GLU A 500 20.84 -9.11 8.55
C GLU A 500 19.64 -8.20 8.87
N ALA A 501 19.55 -7.67 10.10
CA ALA A 501 18.48 -6.75 10.48
C ALA A 501 18.62 -5.35 9.86
N VAL A 502 19.85 -4.89 9.68
CA VAL A 502 20.16 -3.51 9.28
C VAL A 502 20.50 -3.39 7.80
N LEU A 503 21.10 -4.42 7.21
CA LEU A 503 21.53 -4.48 5.81
C LEU A 503 20.97 -5.71 5.07
N PRO A 504 19.64 -5.98 5.13
CA PRO A 504 19.04 -7.18 4.56
C PRO A 504 19.29 -7.36 3.06
N LEU A 505 19.28 -6.29 2.27
CA LEU A 505 19.54 -6.30 0.82
C LEU A 505 21.00 -6.62 0.54
N CYS A 506 21.95 -5.99 1.25
CA CYS A 506 23.36 -6.32 1.10
C CYS A 506 23.63 -7.77 1.50
N CYS A 507 23.09 -8.26 2.62
CA CYS A 507 23.21 -9.67 3.00
C CYS A 507 22.68 -10.61 1.92
N ARG A 508 21.52 -10.29 1.31
CA ARG A 508 20.91 -11.13 0.28
C ARG A 508 21.71 -11.13 -1.02
N PHE A 509 22.16 -9.98 -1.51
CA PHE A 509 22.74 -9.86 -2.85
C PHE A 509 24.27 -9.88 -2.87
N LEU A 510 24.91 -9.52 -1.76
CA LEU A 510 26.36 -9.50 -1.59
C LEU A 510 26.84 -10.52 -0.56
N GLY A 511 25.97 -11.43 -0.09
CA GLY A 511 26.28 -12.40 0.95
C GLY A 511 27.50 -13.28 0.67
N SER A 512 27.77 -13.62 -0.61
CA SER A 512 28.99 -14.36 -0.97
C SER A 512 30.27 -13.54 -0.81
N VAL A 513 30.18 -12.22 -0.98
CA VAL A 513 31.29 -11.27 -0.81
C VAL A 513 31.51 -10.96 0.67
N MET A 514 30.44 -10.81 1.44
CA MET A 514 30.48 -10.55 2.89
C MET A 514 30.82 -11.80 3.71
N GLY A 515 30.40 -12.98 3.24
CA GLY A 515 30.38 -14.25 3.95
C GLY A 515 31.73 -14.92 4.17
N SER A 516 32.79 -14.52 3.44
CA SER A 516 34.13 -15.08 3.61
C SER A 516 34.71 -14.92 5.02
N ARG A 517 34.08 -14.10 5.89
CA ARG A 517 34.43 -13.95 7.32
C ARG A 517 33.42 -14.55 8.30
N PHE A 518 32.17 -14.79 7.90
CA PHE A 518 31.14 -15.32 8.81
C PHE A 518 31.17 -16.84 8.97
N SER A 519 31.93 -17.55 8.12
CA SER A 519 32.11 -19.00 8.20
C SER A 519 33.26 -19.47 9.11
N ASP A 520 34.10 -18.55 9.59
CA ASP A 520 35.36 -18.85 10.31
C ASP A 520 35.30 -18.55 11.83
N HIS A 521 34.12 -18.22 12.36
CA HIS A 521 33.82 -18.03 13.79
C HIS A 521 32.58 -18.84 14.15
#